data_AF-A0A6G3ZDB4-F1
#
_entry.id   AF-A0A6G3ZDB4-F1
#
_cell.length_a   1.000
_cell.length_b   1.000
_cell.length_c   1.000
_cell.angle_alpha   90.00
_cell.angle_beta   90.00
_cell.angle_gamma   90.00
#
_symmetry.space_group_name_H-M   'P 1'
#
loop_
_entity.id
_entity.type
_entity.pdbx_description
1 polymer ?
#
loop_
_entity_poly.entity_id
_entity_poly.type
_entity_poly.pdbx_seq_one_letter_code
_entity_poly.pdbx_strand_id
1 'polypeptide(L)'
;MTVSKDSTINPRQILPLDDLKRLNERSNGKGFLQLASHLAVIGGSGYLWATQWGHWAIALPALVIYGFSLATMFAAVHECVHRTAFASNWLNDGIGWFAGVLSFYNAPFYRRYHKWHHRYTQIPGKDPELEDPKPT
;
A
#
# COMPACT_ATOMS: atom_id res chain seq x y z
N MET A 1 -37.52 -5.88 -29.43
CA MET A 1 -36.14 -6.00 -28.91
C MET A 1 -36.11 -7.13 -27.92
N THR A 2 -35.69 -8.31 -28.37
CA THR A 2 -35.49 -9.50 -27.53
C THR A 2 -34.15 -9.37 -26.82
N VAL A 3 -34.18 -9.13 -25.51
CA VAL A 3 -32.98 -9.22 -24.68
C VAL A 3 -32.62 -10.70 -24.60
N SER A 4 -31.52 -11.08 -25.28
CA SER A 4 -30.95 -12.42 -25.22
C SER A 4 -30.61 -12.75 -23.76
N LYS A 5 -31.15 -13.86 -23.26
CA LYS A 5 -31.13 -14.25 -21.84
C LYS A 5 -29.97 -15.18 -21.47
N ASP A 6 -28.87 -15.17 -22.23
CA ASP A 6 -27.80 -16.15 -22.01
C ASP A 6 -26.39 -15.62 -22.31
N SER A 7 -25.91 -14.72 -21.45
CA SER A 7 -24.47 -14.52 -21.28
C SER A 7 -24.14 -14.76 -19.81
N THR A 8 -23.72 -15.98 -19.50
CA THR A 8 -23.01 -16.25 -18.24
C THR A 8 -21.76 -15.38 -18.24
N ILE A 9 -21.78 -14.29 -17.47
CA ILE A 9 -20.60 -13.43 -17.32
C ILE A 9 -19.49 -14.30 -16.73
N ASN A 10 -18.44 -14.55 -17.52
CA ASN A 10 -17.25 -15.19 -17.00
C ASN A 10 -16.54 -14.17 -16.10
N PRO A 11 -16.48 -14.38 -14.76
CA PRO A 11 -15.90 -13.39 -13.85
C PRO A 11 -14.39 -13.18 -14.09
N ARG A 12 -13.73 -14.06 -14.85
CA ARG A 12 -12.31 -13.93 -15.24
C ARG A 12 -12.10 -13.10 -16.52
N GLN A 13 -13.16 -12.74 -17.23
CA GLN A 13 -13.10 -12.05 -18.52
C GLN A 13 -14.03 -10.83 -18.54
N ILE A 14 -14.06 -10.08 -17.44
CA ILE A 14 -14.87 -8.87 -17.31
C ILE A 14 -14.28 -7.72 -18.17
N LEU A 15 -12.96 -7.69 -18.38
CA LEU A 15 -12.26 -6.71 -19.21
C LEU A 15 -11.57 -7.39 -20.40
N PRO A 16 -11.50 -6.72 -21.57
CA PRO A 16 -10.62 -7.13 -22.66
C PRO A 16 -9.17 -7.24 -22.18
N LEU A 17 -8.44 -8.23 -22.70
CA LEU A 17 -7.06 -8.51 -22.27
C LEU A 17 -6.12 -7.32 -22.50
N ASP A 18 -6.34 -6.54 -23.57
CA ASP A 18 -5.50 -5.39 -23.90
C ASP A 18 -5.73 -4.23 -22.92
N ASP A 19 -6.98 -4.00 -22.50
CA ASP A 19 -7.29 -3.04 -21.44
C ASP A 19 -6.68 -3.48 -20.11
N LEU A 20 -6.79 -4.78 -19.77
CA LEU A 20 -6.18 -5.31 -18.55
C LEU A 20 -4.67 -5.12 -18.55
N LYS A 21 -3.98 -5.37 -19.67
CA LYS A 21 -2.52 -5.15 -19.80
C LYS A 21 -2.16 -3.68 -19.62
N ARG A 22 -2.91 -2.78 -20.27
CA ARG A 22 -2.69 -1.33 -20.18
C ARG A 22 -2.88 -0.81 -18.75
N LEU A 23 -3.92 -1.25 -18.06
CA LEU A 23 -4.20 -0.84 -16.69
C LEU A 23 -3.20 -1.40 -15.67
N ASN A 24 -2.55 -2.52 -15.97
CA ASN A 24 -1.51 -3.13 -15.14
C ASN A 24 -0.08 -2.68 -15.51
N GLU A 25 0.08 -1.69 -16.38
CA GLU A 25 1.40 -1.17 -16.73
C GLU A 25 2.04 -0.46 -15.54
N ARG A 26 3.20 -0.97 -15.10
CA ARG A 26 3.96 -0.46 -13.94
C ARG A 26 5.06 0.49 -14.41
N SER A 27 5.38 1.50 -13.61
CA SER A 27 6.40 2.50 -13.95
C SER A 27 7.28 2.85 -12.76
N ASN A 28 8.60 2.69 -12.91
CA ASN A 28 9.55 3.11 -11.89
C ASN A 28 9.49 4.63 -11.64
N GLY A 29 9.31 5.43 -12.70
CA GLY A 29 9.24 6.89 -12.58
C GLY A 29 8.04 7.35 -11.75
N LYS A 30 6.85 6.78 -12.01
CA LYS A 30 5.65 7.06 -11.21
C LYS A 30 5.83 6.59 -9.76
N GLY A 31 6.42 5.41 -9.56
CA GLY A 31 6.73 4.88 -8.22
C GLY A 31 7.66 5.81 -7.43
N PHE A 32 8.75 6.29 -8.06
CA PHE A 32 9.67 7.23 -7.41
C PHE A 32 9.03 8.60 -7.14
N LEU A 33 8.21 9.12 -8.06
CA LEU A 33 7.50 10.37 -7.85
C LEU A 33 6.56 10.27 -6.63
N GLN A 34 5.80 9.18 -6.52
CA GLN A 34 4.91 8.94 -5.38
C GLN A 34 5.72 8.83 -4.07
N LEU A 35 6.78 8.03 -4.06
CA LEU A 35 7.64 7.86 -2.89
C LEU A 35 8.28 9.19 -2.46
N ALA A 36 8.88 9.93 -3.40
CA ALA A 36 9.54 11.20 -3.11
C ALA A 36 8.55 12.24 -2.59
N SER A 37 7.35 12.31 -3.16
CA SER A 37 6.29 13.21 -2.69
C SER A 37 5.87 12.86 -1.25
N HIS A 38 5.72 11.57 -0.95
CA HIS A 38 5.37 11.11 0.40
C HIS A 38 6.48 11.41 1.42
N LEU A 39 7.75 11.17 1.05
CA LEU A 39 8.91 11.50 1.88
C LEU A 39 9.06 13.02 2.08
N ALA A 40 8.71 13.84 1.09
CA ALA A 40 8.70 15.29 1.23
C ALA A 40 7.64 15.75 2.25
N VAL A 41 6.46 15.12 2.27
CA VAL A 41 5.44 15.38 3.31
C VAL A 41 5.95 14.98 4.69
N ILE A 42 6.54 13.79 4.82
CA ILE A 42 7.15 13.34 6.09
C ILE A 42 8.23 14.33 6.56
N GLY A 43 9.18 14.67 5.69
CA GLY A 43 10.28 15.57 6.02
C GLY A 43 9.79 16.98 6.36
N GLY A 44 8.88 17.54 5.57
CA GLY A 44 8.34 18.88 5.78
C GLY A 44 7.51 18.99 7.06
N SER A 45 6.62 18.04 7.30
CA SER A 45 5.82 18.01 8.54
C SER A 45 6.67 17.74 9.79
N GLY A 46 7.64 16.82 9.70
CA GLY A 46 8.59 16.56 10.78
C GLY A 46 9.47 17.76 11.11
N TYR A 47 9.93 18.49 10.08
CA TYR A 47 10.69 19.73 10.26
C TYR A 47 9.87 20.82 10.97
N LEU A 48 8.61 21.02 10.56
CA LEU A 48 7.73 21.99 11.21
C LEU A 48 7.44 21.60 12.66
N TRP A 49 7.18 20.33 12.93
CA TRP A 49 7.00 19.83 14.30
C TRP A 49 8.25 20.11 15.16
N ALA A 50 9.45 19.84 14.63
CA ALA A 50 10.70 20.00 15.36
C ALA A 50 11.11 21.46 15.62
N THR A 51 10.66 22.41 14.78
CA THR A 51 11.15 23.81 14.82
C THR A 51 10.13 24.82 15.31
N GLN A 52 8.83 24.51 15.28
CA GLN A 52 7.75 25.46 15.61
C GLN A 52 7.29 25.36 17.08
N TRP A 53 8.21 25.05 17.99
CA TRP A 53 7.90 24.97 19.42
C TRP A 53 7.37 26.30 19.97
N GLY A 54 6.24 26.28 20.67
CA GLY A 54 5.53 27.48 21.12
C GLY A 54 4.53 28.06 20.11
N HIS A 55 4.60 27.67 18.84
CA HIS A 55 3.63 28.02 17.79
C HIS A 55 2.67 26.85 17.56
N TRP A 56 1.87 26.53 18.58
CA TRP A 56 1.07 25.30 18.64
C TRP A 56 0.07 25.13 17.49
N ALA A 57 -0.45 26.23 16.94
CA ALA A 57 -1.34 26.21 15.78
C ALA A 57 -0.68 25.63 14.52
N ILE A 58 0.66 25.65 14.43
CA ILE A 58 1.43 25.04 13.32
C ILE A 58 1.99 23.68 13.76
N ALA A 59 2.57 23.62 14.96
CA ALA A 59 3.24 22.42 15.45
C ALA A 59 2.28 21.22 15.59
N LEU A 60 1.07 21.41 16.12
CA LEU A 60 0.15 20.30 16.33
C LEU A 60 -0.37 19.68 15.01
N PRO A 61 -0.86 20.47 14.02
CA PRO A 61 -1.19 19.89 12.72
C PRO A 61 0.00 19.21 12.05
N ALA A 62 1.20 19.80 12.14
CA ALA A 62 2.41 19.21 11.58
C ALA A 62 2.74 17.85 12.23
N LEU A 63 2.60 17.73 13.56
CA LEU A 63 2.78 16.45 14.27
C LEU A 63 1.80 15.39 13.79
N VAL A 64 0.52 15.75 13.63
CA VAL A 64 -0.51 14.82 13.16
C VAL A 64 -0.20 14.34 11.74
N ILE A 65 0.15 15.26 10.83
CA ILE A 65 0.54 14.91 9.47
C ILE A 65 1.79 14.02 9.47
N TYR A 66 2.80 14.37 10.27
CA TYR A 66 4.04 13.61 10.35
C TYR A 66 3.82 12.17 10.81
N GLY A 67 3.09 11.99 11.91
CA GLY A 67 2.75 10.66 12.43
C GLY A 67 1.89 9.85 11.47
N PHE A 68 0.86 10.46 10.87
CA PHE A 68 0.01 9.81 9.88
C PHE A 68 0.78 9.41 8.62
N SER A 69 1.65 10.28 8.12
CA SER A 69 2.49 9.99 6.96
C SER A 69 3.49 8.87 7.22
N LEU A 70 4.03 8.75 8.43
CA LEU A 70 4.83 7.58 8.83
C LEU A 70 3.99 6.29 8.88
N ALA A 71 2.82 6.31 9.51
CA ALA A 71 1.94 5.14 9.58
C ALA A 71 1.51 4.66 8.18
N THR A 72 1.19 5.60 7.29
CA THR A 72 0.77 5.30 5.91
C THR A 72 1.90 4.85 4.98
N MET A 73 3.17 4.85 5.43
CA MET A 73 4.22 4.13 4.70
C MET A 73 3.93 2.63 4.58
N PHE A 74 3.03 2.09 5.41
CA PHE A 74 2.48 0.74 5.22
C PHE A 74 1.84 0.54 3.83
N ALA A 75 1.22 1.56 3.23
CA ALA A 75 0.69 1.46 1.87
C ALA A 75 1.81 1.21 0.85
N ALA A 76 2.96 1.87 1.02
CA ALA A 76 4.14 1.60 0.19
C ALA A 76 4.67 0.18 0.42
N VAL A 77 4.67 -0.32 1.66
CA VAL A 77 4.99 -1.73 1.97
C VAL A 77 4.03 -2.67 1.22
N HIS A 78 2.72 -2.46 1.35
CA HIS A 78 1.67 -3.27 0.73
C HIS A 78 1.86 -3.39 -0.79
N GLU A 79 1.98 -2.27 -1.51
CA GLU A 79 2.17 -2.29 -2.96
C GLU A 79 3.52 -2.89 -3.37
N CYS A 80 4.58 -2.65 -2.59
CA CYS A 80 5.89 -3.25 -2.86
C CYS A 80 5.90 -4.76 -2.66
N VAL A 81 5.22 -5.29 -1.64
CA VAL A 81 5.16 -6.76 -1.44
C VAL A 81 4.35 -7.48 -2.53
N HIS A 82 3.39 -6.79 -3.14
CA HIS A 82 2.69 -7.22 -4.35
C HIS A 82 3.50 -7.05 -5.63
N ARG A 83 4.60 -6.29 -5.57
CA ARG A 83 5.45 -5.92 -6.71
C ARG A 83 4.70 -5.15 -7.81
N THR A 84 3.75 -4.31 -7.38
CA THR A 84 2.93 -3.44 -8.23
C THR A 84 3.44 -2.00 -8.26
N ALA A 85 4.12 -1.55 -7.19
CA ALA A 85 4.58 -0.15 -7.08
C ALA A 85 5.64 0.23 -8.14
N PHE A 86 6.59 -0.67 -8.40
CA PHE A 86 7.68 -0.45 -9.37
C PHE A 86 7.65 -1.50 -10.48
N ALA A 87 8.11 -1.14 -11.69
CA ALA A 87 8.32 -2.10 -12.76
C ALA A 87 9.45 -3.09 -12.43
N SER A 88 10.44 -2.65 -11.65
CA SER A 88 11.53 -3.49 -11.17
C SER A 88 11.20 -4.21 -9.85
N ASN A 89 11.38 -5.53 -9.83
CA ASN A 89 11.19 -6.33 -8.61
C ASN A 89 12.22 -6.02 -7.52
N TRP A 90 13.47 -5.70 -7.87
CA TRP A 90 14.50 -5.35 -6.88
C TRP A 90 14.21 -4.01 -6.22
N LEU A 91 13.64 -3.06 -6.97
CA LEU A 91 13.19 -1.78 -6.40
C LEU A 91 12.05 -2.01 -5.41
N ASN A 92 11.05 -2.82 -5.77
CA ASN A 92 9.97 -3.18 -4.85
C ASN A 92 10.50 -3.82 -3.56
N ASP A 93 11.43 -4.78 -3.66
CA ASP A 93 11.95 -5.46 -2.47
C ASP A 93 12.77 -4.49 -1.57
N GLY A 94 13.61 -3.62 -2.16
CA GLY A 94 14.42 -2.64 -1.41
C GLY A 94 13.60 -1.49 -0.82
N ILE A 95 12.71 -0.88 -1.62
CA ILE A 95 11.85 0.22 -1.18
C ILE A 95 10.80 -0.28 -0.19
N GLY A 96 10.26 -1.48 -0.40
CA GLY A 96 9.36 -2.12 0.56
C GLY A 96 10.01 -2.34 1.92
N TRP A 97 11.28 -2.78 1.95
CA TRP A 97 12.03 -2.89 3.21
C TRP A 97 12.24 -1.53 3.88
N PHE A 98 12.66 -0.51 3.12
CA PHE A 98 12.84 0.85 3.65
C PHE A 98 11.53 1.43 4.19
N ALA A 99 10.43 1.29 3.46
CA ALA A 99 9.10 1.71 3.90
C ALA A 99 8.65 0.95 5.16
N GLY A 100 9.03 -0.32 5.27
CA GLY A 100 8.84 -1.13 6.47
C GLY A 100 9.54 -0.56 7.69
N VAL A 101 10.79 -0.10 7.55
CA VAL A 101 11.51 0.59 8.64
C VAL A 101 10.75 1.84 9.12
N LEU A 102 10.25 2.66 8.19
CA LEU A 102 9.52 3.89 8.53
C LEU A 102 8.14 3.65 9.15
N SER A 103 7.49 2.53 8.83
CA SER A 103 6.15 2.16 9.32
C SER A 103 6.18 1.10 10.43
N PHE A 104 7.36 0.69 10.89
CA PHE A 104 7.56 -0.40 11.84
C PHE A 104 7.01 -1.77 11.39
N TYR A 105 7.05 -2.04 10.08
CA TYR A 105 6.68 -3.33 9.50
C TYR A 105 7.90 -4.11 8.98
N ASN A 106 7.92 -5.41 9.24
CA ASN A 106 8.87 -6.34 8.61
C ASN A 106 8.36 -6.73 7.22
N ALA A 107 8.85 -6.08 6.17
CA ALA A 107 8.36 -6.29 4.81
C ALA A 107 8.53 -7.73 4.28
N PRO A 108 9.67 -8.43 4.50
CA PRO A 108 9.79 -9.84 4.11
C PRO A 108 8.76 -10.77 4.78
N PHE A 109 8.54 -10.61 6.08
CA PHE A 109 7.50 -11.33 6.82
C PHE A 109 6.12 -10.99 6.25
N TYR A 110 5.82 -9.69 6.12
CA TYR A 110 4.53 -9.21 5.64
C TYR A 110 4.23 -9.71 4.23
N ARG A 111 5.22 -9.81 3.33
CA ARG A 111 5.02 -10.40 1.99
C ARG A 111 4.52 -11.85 2.06
N ARG A 112 5.05 -12.66 2.98
CA ARG A 112 4.61 -14.05 3.13
C ARG A 112 3.23 -14.12 3.79
N TYR A 113 3.03 -13.37 4.86
CA TYR A 113 1.77 -13.22 5.56
C TYR A 113 0.65 -12.80 4.61
N HIS A 114 0.86 -11.72 3.88
CA HIS A 114 -0.15 -11.11 3.02
C HIS A 114 -0.45 -11.96 1.77
N LYS A 115 0.55 -12.66 1.23
CA LYS A 115 0.31 -13.67 0.19
C LYS A 115 -0.52 -14.85 0.69
N TRP A 116 -0.38 -15.21 1.97
CA TRP A 116 -1.22 -16.23 2.60
C TRP A 116 -2.65 -15.70 2.73
N HIS A 117 -2.82 -14.51 3.28
CA HIS A 117 -4.10 -13.80 3.36
C HIS A 117 -4.82 -13.81 2.01
N HIS A 118 -4.24 -13.23 0.94
CA HIS A 118 -4.88 -13.17 -0.39
C HIS A 118 -5.21 -14.53 -1.02
N ARG A 119 -4.50 -15.60 -0.63
CA ARG A 119 -4.79 -16.94 -1.12
C ARG A 119 -6.00 -17.57 -0.43
N TYR A 120 -6.21 -17.24 0.84
CA TYR A 120 -7.22 -17.88 1.70
C TYR A 120 -8.12 -16.86 2.40
N THR A 121 -8.31 -15.69 1.80
CA THR A 121 -9.02 -14.55 2.39
C THR A 121 -10.34 -14.99 2.97
N GLN A 122 -10.59 -14.63 4.23
CA GLN A 122 -11.82 -14.93 4.96
C GLN A 122 -12.14 -16.43 5.13
N ILE A 123 -11.14 -17.32 5.03
CA ILE A 123 -11.29 -18.74 5.35
C ILE A 123 -10.77 -19.01 6.77
N PRO A 124 -11.65 -19.36 7.74
CA PRO A 124 -11.24 -19.65 9.10
C PRO A 124 -10.17 -20.75 9.20
N GLY A 125 -9.18 -20.54 10.07
CA GLY A 125 -8.04 -21.46 10.25
C GLY A 125 -7.06 -21.50 9.08
N LYS A 126 -7.23 -20.63 8.07
CA LYS A 126 -6.29 -20.47 6.96
C LYS A 126 -5.90 -19.03 6.73
N ASP A 127 -6.78 -18.06 6.92
CA ASP A 127 -6.41 -16.65 6.81
C ASP A 127 -5.68 -16.20 8.08
N PRO A 128 -4.38 -15.80 8.01
CA PRO A 128 -3.66 -15.39 9.21
C PRO A 128 -4.22 -14.07 9.81
N GLU A 129 -4.99 -13.27 9.05
CA GLU A 129 -5.67 -12.08 9.60
C GLU A 129 -6.86 -12.43 10.51
N LEU A 130 -7.30 -13.69 10.52
CA LEU A 130 -8.38 -14.16 11.42
C LEU A 130 -7.84 -14.78 12.72
N GLU A 131 -6.52 -14.82 12.90
CA GLU A 131 -5.88 -15.36 14.12
C GLU A 131 -5.87 -14.35 15.28
N ASP A 132 -6.09 -13.06 14.97
CA ASP A 132 -6.16 -12.01 15.98
C ASP A 132 -7.41 -12.12 16.86
N PRO A 133 -7.32 -11.77 18.17
CA PRO A 133 -8.48 -11.75 19.05
C PRO A 133 -9.56 -10.82 18.51
N LYS A 134 -10.82 -11.30 18.51
CA LYS A 134 -11.95 -10.44 18.19
C LYS A 134 -12.17 -9.42 19.32
N PRO A 135 -12.50 -8.16 19.00
CA PRO A 135 -12.93 -7.19 20.01
C PRO A 135 -14.10 -7.74 20.83
N THR A 136 -14.06 -7.54 22.15
CA THR A 136 -15.15 -7.88 23.09
C THR A 136 -16.19 -6.78 23.17
#